data_AF-A0A0G0KXT6-F1
#
_entry.id   AF-A0A0G0KXT6-F1
#
_cell.length_a   1.000
_cell.length_b   1.000
_cell.length_c   1.000
_cell.angle_alpha   90.00
_cell.angle_beta   90.00
_cell.angle_gamma   90.00
#
_symmetry.space_group_name_H-M   'P 1'
#
loop_
_entity.id
_entity.type
_entity.pdbx_description
1 polymer ?
#
loop_
_entity_poly.entity_id
_entity_poly.type
_entity_poly.pdbx_seq_one_letter_code
_entity_poly.pdbx_strand_id
1 'polypeptide(L)'
;MKINLPDSFNENLRRFLQRNGYATHLQSQQDRMSFVKRIIASDYPRFHIYIEKDIKGKSYLTIHLDQKKTSYDGNHAHMGEYDSELVANEAKNIQHSIFNSLELIKQNEEISLPKKGMLRKFFRI
;
A
#
# COMPACT_ATOMS: atom_id res chain seq x y z
N MET A 1 -9.44 5.43 -6.60
CA MET A 1 -8.56 6.55 -6.20
C MET A 1 -7.09 6.17 -6.36
N LYS A 2 -6.23 7.13 -6.73
CA LYS A 2 -4.78 6.93 -6.89
C LYS A 2 -4.03 7.40 -5.63
N ILE A 3 -3.09 6.59 -5.15
CA ILE A 3 -2.20 6.89 -4.02
C ILE A 3 -0.76 6.83 -4.54
N ASN A 4 -0.07 7.96 -4.49
CA ASN A 4 1.33 8.04 -4.87
C ASN A 4 2.21 7.57 -3.72
N LEU A 5 3.24 6.79 -4.03
CA LEU A 5 4.25 6.39 -3.06
C LEU A 5 5.35 7.47 -2.98
N PRO A 6 5.83 7.82 -1.78
CA PRO A 6 7.01 8.67 -1.62
C PRO A 6 8.25 8.02 -2.22
N ASP A 7 9.20 8.83 -2.71
CA ASP A 7 10.43 8.32 -3.33
C ASP A 7 11.32 7.55 -2.33
N SER A 8 11.22 7.85 -1.04
CA SER A 8 11.89 7.13 0.04
C SER A 8 11.25 5.79 0.40
N PHE A 9 10.09 5.45 -0.19
CA PHE A 9 9.39 4.21 0.12
C PHE A 9 10.06 3.03 -0.59
N ASN A 10 10.94 2.33 0.13
CA ASN A 10 11.69 1.18 -0.36
C ASN A 10 11.22 -0.16 0.25
N GLU A 11 10.03 -0.20 0.85
CA GLU A 11 9.46 -1.45 1.37
C GLU A 11 8.89 -2.30 0.23
N ASN A 12 8.98 -3.63 0.35
CA ASN A 12 8.32 -4.54 -0.55
C ASN A 12 6.79 -4.34 -0.49
N LEU A 13 6.21 -3.78 -1.56
CA LEU A 13 4.78 -3.43 -1.62
C LEU A 13 3.84 -4.59 -1.33
N ARG A 14 4.20 -5.81 -1.76
CA ARG A 14 3.41 -7.01 -1.46
C ARG A 14 3.33 -7.25 0.05
N ARG A 15 4.46 -7.19 0.75
CA ARG A 15 4.50 -7.37 2.22
C ARG A 15 3.79 -6.24 2.94
N PHE A 16 3.99 -5.00 2.47
CA PHE A 16 3.30 -3.83 3.01
C PHE A 16 1.77 -4.00 2.93
N LEU A 17 1.24 -4.37 1.76
CA LEU A 17 -0.20 -4.59 1.58
C LEU A 17 -0.73 -5.75 2.43
N GLN A 18 0.02 -6.85 2.53
CA GLN A 18 -0.34 -7.98 3.40
C GLN A 18 -0.44 -7.59 4.87
N ARG A 19 0.50 -6.77 5.38
CA ARG A 19 0.45 -6.22 6.75
C ARG A 19 -0.76 -5.31 6.97
N ASN A 20 -1.25 -4.65 5.93
CA ASN A 20 -2.45 -3.81 5.96
C ASN A 20 -3.76 -4.60 5.74
N GLY A 21 -3.70 -5.94 5.75
CA GLY A 21 -4.87 -6.82 5.65
C GLY A 21 -5.29 -7.15 4.23
N TYR A 22 -4.46 -6.87 3.23
CA TYR A 22 -4.76 -7.21 1.84
C TYR A 22 -4.19 -8.59 1.46
N ALA A 23 -5.03 -9.46 0.94
CA ALA A 23 -4.63 -10.73 0.36
C ALA A 23 -4.19 -10.55 -1.10
N THR A 24 -3.18 -11.31 -1.53
CA THR A 24 -2.77 -11.31 -2.94
C THR A 24 -3.87 -11.94 -3.79
N HIS A 25 -4.31 -11.22 -4.81
CA HIS A 25 -5.23 -11.71 -5.83
C HIS A 25 -4.46 -11.81 -7.14
N LEU A 26 -4.08 -13.03 -7.52
CA LEU A 26 -3.43 -13.27 -8.80
C LEU A 26 -4.52 -13.46 -9.84
N GLN A 27 -4.75 -12.45 -10.67
CA GLN A 27 -5.62 -12.57 -11.84
C GLN A 27 -4.76 -13.06 -13.01
N SER A 28 -4.91 -14.33 -13.39
CA SER A 28 -3.99 -15.01 -14.33
C SER A 28 -3.98 -14.43 -15.75
N GLN A 29 -4.89 -13.51 -16.08
CA GLN A 29 -5.05 -12.97 -17.43
C GLN A 29 -4.47 -11.57 -17.63
N GLN A 30 -4.16 -10.82 -16.57
CA GLN A 30 -3.84 -9.38 -16.71
C GLN A 30 -2.41 -9.00 -16.33
N ASP A 31 -1.58 -9.96 -15.89
CA ASP A 31 -0.16 -9.77 -15.51
C ASP A 31 0.08 -8.63 -14.50
N ARG A 32 -0.99 -8.15 -13.85
CA ARG A 32 -0.98 -7.10 -12.84
C ARG A 32 -1.13 -7.73 -11.48
N MET A 33 -0.23 -7.39 -10.57
CA MET A 33 -0.38 -7.77 -9.17
C MET A 33 -1.53 -6.98 -8.56
N SER A 34 -2.58 -7.71 -8.20
CA SER A 34 -3.75 -7.16 -7.54
C SER A 34 -3.90 -7.69 -6.12
N PHE A 35 -4.55 -6.91 -5.27
CA PHE A 35 -4.66 -7.15 -3.84
C PHE A 35 -6.07 -6.85 -3.39
N VAL A 36 -6.64 -7.71 -2.56
CA VAL A 36 -8.03 -7.57 -2.13
C VAL A 36 -8.14 -7.59 -0.61
N LYS A 37 -9.02 -6.74 -0.08
CA LYS A 37 -9.40 -6.72 1.34
C LYS A 37 -10.92 -6.78 1.43
N ARG A 38 -11.44 -7.89 1.96
CA ARG A 38 -12.88 -8.09 2.13
C ARG A 38 -13.37 -7.26 3.31
N ILE A 39 -14.50 -6.57 3.13
CA ILE A 39 -15.13 -5.78 4.20
C ILE A 39 -16.01 -6.70 5.08
N ILE A 40 -16.62 -7.71 4.46
CA ILE A 40 -17.48 -8.70 5.10
C ILE A 40 -17.09 -10.12 4.66
N ALA A 41 -17.72 -11.14 5.26
CA ALA A 41 -17.39 -12.55 4.96
C ALA A 41 -17.72 -12.97 3.51
N SER A 42 -18.64 -12.28 2.84
CA SER A 42 -18.97 -12.53 1.43
C SER A 42 -17.89 -12.01 0.47
N ASP A 43 -17.98 -12.42 -0.79
CA ASP A 43 -17.00 -12.04 -1.81
C ASP A 43 -16.98 -10.54 -2.15
N TYR A 44 -18.11 -9.87 -1.92
CA TYR A 44 -18.29 -8.42 -2.11
C TYR A 44 -19.12 -7.85 -0.95
N PRO A 45 -18.97 -6.55 -0.61
CA PRO A 45 -18.01 -5.61 -1.18
C PRO A 45 -16.57 -5.83 -0.67
N ARG A 46 -15.60 -5.51 -1.53
CA ARG A 46 -14.16 -5.64 -1.23
C ARG A 46 -13.37 -4.46 -1.77
N PHE A 47 -12.35 -4.03 -1.05
CA PHE A 47 -11.36 -3.12 -1.59
C PHE A 47 -10.43 -3.88 -2.52
N HIS A 48 -10.13 -3.29 -3.66
CA HIS A 48 -9.27 -3.83 -4.69
C HIS A 48 -8.14 -2.83 -4.96
N ILE A 49 -6.90 -3.25 -4.76
CA ILE A 49 -5.70 -2.45 -5.01
C ILE A 49 -4.91 -3.05 -6.15
N TYR A 50 -4.57 -2.21 -7.12
CA TYR A 50 -3.59 -2.51 -8.15
C TYR A 50 -2.28 -1.79 -7.85
N ILE A 51 -1.16 -2.51 -8.04
CA ILE A 51 0.16 -1.88 -8.10
C ILE A 51 0.44 -1.54 -9.56
N GLU A 52 0.53 -0.25 -9.86
CA GLU A 52 0.79 0.25 -11.21
C GLU A 52 2.10 1.04 -11.23
N LYS A 53 2.66 1.24 -12.42
CA LYS A 53 3.86 2.04 -12.63
C LYS A 53 3.55 3.18 -13.58
N ASP A 54 4.09 4.36 -13.28
CA ASP A 54 3.99 5.52 -14.15
C ASP A 54 5.01 5.42 -15.31
N ILE A 55 4.91 6.32 -16.29
CA ILE A 55 5.82 6.42 -17.44
C ILE A 55 7.29 6.58 -16.97
N LYS A 56 7.50 7.22 -15.81
CA LYS A 56 8.82 7.38 -15.17
C LYS A 56 9.28 6.17 -14.35
N GLY A 57 8.53 5.06 -14.36
CA GLY A 57 8.83 3.85 -13.59
C GLY A 57 8.47 3.90 -12.11
N LYS A 58 7.96 5.03 -11.60
CA LYS A 58 7.52 5.18 -10.21
C LYS A 58 6.26 4.36 -9.95
N SER A 59 6.26 3.56 -8.89
CA SER A 59 5.09 2.75 -8.53
C SER A 59 4.05 3.60 -7.81
N TYR A 60 2.77 3.33 -8.07
CA TYR A 60 1.63 3.92 -7.38
C TYR A 60 0.55 2.87 -7.15
N LEU A 61 -0.33 3.14 -6.18
CA LEU A 61 -1.43 2.24 -5.84
C LEU A 61 -2.73 2.84 -6.36
N THR A 62 -3.54 2.01 -7.03
CA THR A 62 -4.89 2.40 -7.44
C THR A 62 -5.89 1.56 -6.67
N ILE A 63 -6.70 2.20 -5.82
CA ILE A 63 -7.71 1.55 -4.97
C ILE A 63 -9.11 1.74 -5.52
N HIS A 64 -9.92 0.69 -5.51
CA HIS A 64 -11.32 0.68 -5.92
C HIS A 64 -12.18 -0.10 -4.91
N LEU A 65 -13.47 0.23 -4.83
CA LEU A 65 -14.44 -0.58 -4.11
C LEU A 65 -15.23 -1.46 -5.09
N ASP A 66 -14.92 -2.75 -5.13
CA ASP A 66 -15.73 -3.70 -5.90
C ASP A 66 -17.01 -4.01 -5.11
N GLN A 67 -18.18 -3.65 -5.64
CA GLN A 67 -19.48 -3.92 -5.01
C GLN A 67 -20.15 -5.20 -5.48
N LYS A 68 -19.83 -5.67 -6.69
CA LYS A 68 -20.38 -6.90 -7.28
C LYS A 68 -19.33 -7.59 -8.14
N LYS A 69 -19.55 -8.88 -8.39
CA LYS A 69 -18.78 -9.61 -9.41
C LYS A 69 -18.97 -8.91 -10.75
N THR A 70 -17.88 -8.61 -11.43
CA THR A 70 -17.91 -8.09 -12.79
C THR A 70 -18.49 -9.16 -13.72
N SER A 71 -19.80 -9.09 -13.96
CA SER A 71 -20.42 -9.76 -15.11
C SER A 71 -19.95 -8.99 -16.34
N TYR A 72 -19.03 -9.57 -17.11
CA TYR A 72 -18.67 -9.04 -18.43
C TYR A 72 -19.87 -9.26 -19.36
N ASP A 73 -20.86 -8.38 -19.27
CA ASP A 73 -21.90 -8.22 -20.27
C ASP A 73 -22.24 -6.73 -20.37
N GLY A 74 -21.43 -6.03 -21.17
CA GLY A 74 -21.90 -4.98 -22.07
C GLY A 74 -22.57 -3.71 -21.56
N ASN A 75 -22.59 -3.35 -20.27
CA ASN A 75 -23.23 -2.08 -19.88
C ASN A 75 -22.50 -1.23 -18.84
N HIS A 76 -22.34 0.05 -19.20
CA HIS A 76 -21.64 1.12 -18.51
C HIS A 76 -22.20 1.42 -17.12
N ALA A 77 -21.35 1.21 -16.12
CA ALA A 77 -21.06 2.08 -14.98
C ALA A 77 -22.05 3.23 -14.68
N HIS A 78 -23.13 2.93 -13.97
CA HIS A 78 -23.87 3.91 -13.17
C HIS A 78 -24.27 3.30 -11.82
N MET A 79 -23.33 3.23 -10.87
CA MET A 79 -23.56 2.98 -9.44
C MET A 79 -22.43 3.71 -8.67
N GLY A 80 -22.42 5.04 -8.56
CA GLY A 80 -23.45 5.82 -7.88
C GLY A 80 -23.04 5.97 -6.40
N GLU A 81 -22.22 6.99 -6.12
CA GLU A 81 -21.98 7.63 -4.81
C GLU A 81 -21.22 6.92 -3.66
N TYR A 82 -21.12 5.59 -3.60
CA TYR A 82 -20.42 4.92 -2.47
C TYR A 82 -18.89 4.81 -2.61
N ASP A 83 -18.34 5.18 -3.77
CA ASP A 83 -16.90 5.06 -4.10
C ASP A 83 -16.06 6.22 -3.54
N SER A 84 -16.67 7.21 -2.88
CA SER A 84 -15.97 8.42 -2.44
C SER A 84 -15.49 8.31 -0.99
N GLU A 85 -16.38 8.17 -0.01
CA GLU A 85 -15.98 8.29 1.40
C GLU A 85 -15.29 7.04 1.94
N LEU A 86 -15.81 5.85 1.67
CA LEU A 86 -15.19 4.60 2.14
C LEU A 86 -13.80 4.38 1.52
N VAL A 87 -13.66 4.66 0.23
CA VAL A 87 -12.37 4.56 -0.48
C VAL A 87 -11.42 5.67 -0.05
N ALA A 88 -11.92 6.90 0.18
CA ALA A 88 -11.09 7.98 0.72
C ALA A 88 -10.57 7.65 2.12
N ASN A 89 -11.43 7.13 3.00
CA ASN A 89 -11.07 6.72 4.35
C ASN A 89 -10.03 5.59 4.31
N GLU A 90 -10.25 4.56 3.48
CA GLU A 90 -9.28 3.46 3.37
C GLU A 90 -7.95 3.93 2.77
N ALA A 91 -7.97 4.81 1.78
CA ALA A 91 -6.74 5.39 1.25
C ALA A 91 -6.02 6.27 2.26
N LYS A 92 -6.74 7.01 3.11
CA LYS A 92 -6.15 7.77 4.22
C LYS A 92 -5.49 6.83 5.22
N ASN A 93 -6.12 5.69 5.53
CA ASN A 93 -5.51 4.65 6.37
C ASN A 93 -4.21 4.13 5.75
N ILE A 94 -4.20 3.85 4.45
CA ILE A 94 -3.00 3.41 3.73
C ILE A 94 -1.92 4.49 3.75
N GLN A 95 -2.27 5.76 3.54
CA GLN A 95 -1.33 6.88 3.62
C GLN A 95 -0.72 7.00 5.02
N HIS A 96 -1.51 6.87 6.08
CA HIS A 96 -0.99 6.84 7.45
C HIS A 96 -0.04 5.66 7.66
N SER A 97 -0.38 4.47 7.16
CA SER A 97 0.51 3.29 7.23
C SER A 97 1.83 3.51 6.47
N ILE A 98 1.79 4.16 5.30
CA ILE A 98 3.00 4.56 4.56
C ILE A 98 3.83 5.51 5.41
N PHE A 99 3.23 6.55 5.98
CA PHE A 99 3.95 7.50 6.82
C PHE A 99 4.62 6.82 8.02
N ASN A 100 3.89 5.97 8.73
CA ASN A 100 4.43 5.21 9.86
C ASN A 100 5.58 4.29 9.45
N SER A 101 5.51 3.67 8.27
CA SER A 101 6.61 2.84 7.76
C SER A 101 7.88 3.66 7.50
N LEU A 102 7.73 4.90 7.00
CA LEU A 102 8.86 5.80 6.76
C LEU A 102 9.47 6.32 8.06
N GLU A 103 8.66 6.68 9.04
CA GLU A 103 9.14 7.11 10.37
C GLU A 103 9.91 5.98 11.08
N LEU A 104 9.43 4.73 10.98
CA LEU A 104 10.14 3.58 11.52
C LEU A 104 11.52 3.38 10.85
N ILE A 105 11.61 3.60 9.54
CA ILE A 105 12.89 3.50 8.81
C ILE A 105 13.87 4.56 9.32
N LYS A 106 13.43 5.82 9.44
CA LYS A 106 14.27 6.91 9.97
C LYS A 106 14.78 6.63 11.37
N GLN A 107 13.92 6.15 12.27
CA GLN A 107 14.32 5.81 13.64
C GLN A 107 15.38 4.70 13.66
N ASN A 108 15.23 3.67 12.82
CA ASN A 108 16.22 2.60 12.73
C ASN A 108 17.56 3.09 12.18
N GLU A 109 17.56 4.00 11.21
CA GLU A 109 18.77 4.65 10.69
C GLU A 109 19.48 5.46 11.77
N GLU A 110 18.75 6.26 12.55
CA GLU A 110 19.31 7.05 13.66
C GLU A 110 19.92 6.19 14.77
N ILE A 111 19.31 5.05 15.10
CA ILE A 111 19.82 4.10 16.10
C ILE A 111 21.09 3.40 15.61
N SER A 112 21.22 3.17 14.30
CA SER A 112 22.36 2.46 13.69
C SER A 112 23.62 3.31 13.54
N LEU A 113 23.55 4.63 13.69
CA LEU A 113 24.72 5.50 13.66
C LEU A 113 25.53 5.28 14.96
N PRO A 114 26.76 4.73 14.89
CA PRO A 114 27.56 4.56 16.09
C PRO A 114 27.83 5.95 16.68
N LYS A 115 27.55 6.13 17.97
CA LYS A 115 27.96 7.33 18.73
C LYS A 115 29.49 7.43 18.68
N LYS A 116 30.01 8.07 17.63
CA LYS A 116 31.42 8.44 17.47
C LYS A 116 31.75 9.42 18.61
N GLY A 117 32.20 8.90 19.74
CA GLY A 117 32.59 9.78 20.85
C GLY A 117 32.96 9.15 22.19
N MET A 118 32.82 7.84 22.41
CA MET A 118 32.98 7.30 23.77
C MET A 118 33.91 6.07 23.89
N LEU A 119 34.93 5.93 23.03
CA LEU A 119 35.93 4.86 23.13
C LEU A 119 37.38 5.36 22.93
N ARG A 120 37.69 6.59 23.38
CA ARG A 120 39.04 7.16 23.31
C ARG A 120 39.66 7.50 24.68
N LYS A 121 39.31 6.77 25.74
CA LYS A 121 39.89 7.02 27.08
C LYS A 121 40.45 5.82 27.86
N PHE A 122 40.58 4.63 27.25
CA PHE A 122 40.99 3.44 28.02
C PHE A 122 42.27 2.72 27.57
N PHE A 123 43.00 3.20 26.57
CA PHE A 123 44.32 2.64 26.23
C PHE A 123 45.34 3.75 26.02
N ARG A 124 45.77 4.32 27.14
CA ARG A 124 47.05 5.01 27.24
C ARG A 124 47.58 4.84 28.67
N ILE A 125 48.23 3.71 28.91
CA ILE A 125 49.30 3.47 29.90
C ILE A 125 50.17 2.37 29.28
#